data_AF-A0A947EV03-F1
#
_entry.id   AF-A0A947EV03-F1
#
_cell.length_a   1.000
_cell.length_b   1.000
_cell.length_c   1.000
_cell.angle_alpha   90.00
_cell.angle_beta   90.00
_cell.angle_gamma   90.00
#
_symmetry.space_group_name_H-M   'P 1'
#
loop_
_entity.id
_entity.type
_entity.pdbx_description
1 polymer ?
#
loop_
_entity_poly.entity_id
_entity_poly.type
_entity_poly.pdbx_seq_one_letter_code
_entity_poly.pdbx_strand_id
1 'polypeptide(L)'
;LLHKDSQKNAMPIRLQAYERMALFLERIAIPSLVVRVAPNSADKHDYENLLIKTIENEFEHNLSQQIYMSDECWNIIKAAKNATIQIIRKVGMSETDSADKLREDILNATMEKQSPSATALAYIKKEISSLWKTM
;
A
#
# COMPACT_ATOMS: atom_id res chain seq x y z
N LEU A 1 35.74 -13.07 7.89
CA LEU A 1 34.84 -14.01 8.59
C LEU A 1 33.66 -13.25 9.22
N LEU A 2 33.91 -12.28 10.11
CA LEU A 2 32.86 -11.44 10.72
C LEU A 2 31.82 -10.83 9.74
N HIS A 3 32.23 -10.26 8.61
CA HIS A 3 31.27 -9.68 7.63
C HIS A 3 30.32 -10.69 6.98
N LYS A 4 30.75 -11.96 6.79
CA LYS A 4 29.92 -13.01 6.18
C LYS A 4 28.86 -13.52 7.15
N ASP A 5 29.16 -13.54 8.44
CA ASP A 5 28.23 -13.96 9.50
C ASP A 5 27.21 -12.86 9.81
N SER A 6 27.60 -11.57 9.76
CA SER A 6 26.68 -10.43 9.90
C SER A 6 25.64 -10.38 8.76
N GLN A 7 26.04 -10.70 7.52
CA GLN A 7 25.12 -10.74 6.37
C GLN A 7 24.11 -11.88 6.47
N LYS A 8 24.49 -13.05 7.01
CA LYS A 8 23.57 -14.17 7.24
C LYS A 8 22.50 -13.85 8.27
N ASN A 9 22.84 -13.10 9.33
CA ASN A 9 21.90 -12.76 10.40
C ASN A 9 20.92 -11.62 10.02
N ALA A 10 21.27 -10.78 9.04
CA ALA A 10 20.39 -9.71 8.57
C ALA A 10 19.29 -10.17 7.60
N MET A 11 19.47 -11.34 6.96
CA MET A 11 18.56 -11.80 5.90
C MET A 11 17.12 -12.05 6.39
N PRO A 12 16.87 -12.74 7.52
CA PRO A 12 15.51 -12.94 8.02
C PRO A 12 14.78 -11.62 8.29
N ILE A 13 15.50 -10.63 8.83
CA ILE A 13 14.95 -9.31 9.14
C ILE A 13 14.58 -8.55 7.86
N ARG A 14 15.42 -8.63 6.82
CA ARG A 14 15.10 -8.02 5.51
C ARG A 14 13.87 -8.66 4.88
N LEU A 15 13.76 -9.99 4.87
CA LEU A 15 12.58 -10.68 4.33
C LEU A 15 11.31 -10.29 5.10
N GLN A 16 11.38 -10.23 6.43
CA GLN A 16 10.26 -9.77 7.24
C GLN A 16 9.84 -8.33 6.91
N ALA A 17 10.79 -7.43 6.64
CA ALA A 17 10.48 -6.06 6.21
C ALA A 17 9.73 -6.03 4.87
N TYR A 18 10.15 -6.86 3.90
CA TYR A 18 9.44 -7.01 2.63
C TYR A 18 8.05 -7.62 2.78
N GLU A 19 7.88 -8.63 3.64
CA GLU A 19 6.56 -9.22 3.94
C GLU A 19 5.60 -8.17 4.53
N ARG A 20 6.10 -7.33 5.44
CA ARG A 20 5.31 -6.21 6.00
C ARG A 20 4.90 -5.22 4.91
N MET A 21 5.77 -4.93 3.95
CA MET A 21 5.43 -4.02 2.84
C MET A 21 4.45 -4.65 1.87
N ALA A 22 4.57 -5.95 1.60
CA ALA A 22 3.57 -6.67 0.82
C ALA A 22 2.20 -6.62 1.50
N LEU A 23 2.14 -6.87 2.82
CA LEU A 23 0.90 -6.75 3.60
C LEU A 23 0.33 -5.33 3.57
N PHE A 24 1.17 -4.30 3.72
CA PHE A 24 0.76 -2.91 3.59
C PHE A 24 0.09 -2.65 2.22
N LEU A 25 0.72 -3.05 1.11
CA LEU A 25 0.20 -2.84 -0.24
C LEU A 25 -1.14 -3.57 -0.47
N GLU A 26 -1.27 -4.79 0.03
CA GLU A 26 -2.53 -5.57 -0.01
C GLU A 26 -3.62 -4.91 0.85
N ARG A 27 -3.26 -4.33 2.00
CA ARG A 27 -4.21 -3.63 2.86
C ARG A 27 -4.73 -2.34 2.23
N ILE A 28 -3.87 -1.54 1.60
CA ILE A 28 -4.29 -0.28 1.01
C ILE A 28 -4.94 -0.46 -0.38
N ALA A 29 -4.87 -1.65 -0.98
CA ALA A 29 -5.54 -1.94 -2.24
C ALA A 29 -7.04 -1.64 -2.11
N ILE A 30 -7.60 -0.87 -3.05
CA ILE A 30 -8.96 -0.30 -2.94
C ILE A 30 -10.02 -1.36 -2.58
N PRO A 31 -10.14 -2.51 -3.28
CA PRO A 31 -11.13 -3.53 -2.92
C PRO A 31 -10.99 -4.04 -1.49
N SER A 32 -9.75 -4.23 -1.04
CA SER A 32 -9.44 -4.69 0.31
C SER A 32 -9.74 -3.61 1.35
N LEU A 33 -9.39 -2.35 1.06
CA LEU A 33 -9.56 -1.21 1.95
C LEU A 33 -11.04 -0.94 2.25
N VAL A 34 -11.89 -0.81 1.22
CA VAL A 34 -13.30 -0.40 1.39
C VAL A 34 -14.19 -1.49 2.01
N VAL A 35 -13.74 -2.76 1.94
CA VAL A 35 -14.36 -3.89 2.65
C VAL A 35 -14.05 -3.85 4.14
N ARG A 36 -12.80 -3.55 4.52
CA ARG A 36 -12.39 -3.51 5.92
C ARG A 36 -12.82 -2.23 6.64
N VAL A 37 -12.95 -1.13 5.90
CA VAL A 37 -13.29 0.19 6.45
C VAL A 37 -14.72 0.52 6.06
N ALA A 38 -15.64 0.40 7.01
CA ALA A 38 -17.02 0.82 6.83
C ALA A 38 -17.21 2.33 7.09
N PRO A 39 -18.12 3.01 6.36
CA PRO A 39 -18.54 4.35 6.73
C PRO A 39 -19.09 4.38 8.16
N ASN A 40 -18.72 5.42 8.90
CA ASN A 40 -19.25 5.68 10.24
C ASN A 40 -20.44 6.66 10.22
N SER A 41 -20.70 7.28 9.07
CA SER A 41 -21.79 8.23 8.81
C SER A 41 -22.23 8.12 7.34
N ALA A 42 -23.34 8.76 7.00
CA ALA A 42 -23.81 8.86 5.62
C ALA A 42 -23.02 9.90 4.80
N ASP A 43 -22.25 10.76 5.45
CA ASP A 43 -21.48 11.82 4.80
C ASP A 43 -20.30 11.22 4.01
N LYS A 44 -20.25 11.52 2.71
CA LYS A 44 -19.19 11.04 1.83
C LYS A 44 -17.81 11.58 2.23
N HIS A 45 -17.73 12.82 2.72
CA HIS A 45 -16.47 13.47 3.06
C HIS A 45 -15.87 12.84 4.31
N ASP A 46 -16.70 12.47 5.29
CA ASP A 46 -16.25 11.69 6.45
C ASP A 46 -15.66 10.35 6.02
N TYR A 47 -16.32 9.65 5.10
CA TYR A 47 -15.85 8.37 4.60
C TYR A 47 -14.57 8.49 3.76
N GLU A 48 -14.47 9.49 2.88
CA GLU A 48 -13.26 9.80 2.12
C GLU A 48 -12.06 10.02 3.06
N ASN A 49 -12.24 10.90 4.05
CA ASN A 49 -11.22 11.21 5.05
C ASN A 49 -10.84 9.98 5.88
N LEU A 50 -11.81 9.13 6.24
CA LEU A 50 -11.57 7.88 6.97
C LEU A 50 -10.69 6.91 6.17
N LEU A 51 -10.96 6.74 4.87
CA LEU A 51 -10.14 5.89 4.00
C LEU A 51 -8.71 6.41 3.89
N ILE A 52 -8.54 7.71 3.63
CA ILE A 52 -7.22 8.34 3.51
C ILE A 52 -6.44 8.21 4.82
N LYS A 53 -7.06 8.51 5.96
CA LYS A 53 -6.44 8.38 7.28
C LYS A 53 -6.03 6.93 7.58
N THR A 54 -6.83 5.95 7.14
CA THR A 54 -6.50 4.54 7.31
C THR A 54 -5.24 4.16 6.53
N ILE A 55 -5.11 4.63 5.28
CA ILE A 55 -3.90 4.43 4.46
C ILE A 55 -2.67 5.07 5.11
N GLU A 56 -2.80 6.31 5.58
CA GLU A 56 -1.71 7.05 6.25
C GLU A 56 -1.25 6.32 7.51
N ASN A 57 -2.19 5.93 8.38
CA ASN A 57 -1.86 5.17 9.58
C ASN A 57 -1.13 3.87 9.23
N GLU A 58 -1.66 3.03 8.33
CA GLU A 58 -1.00 1.77 7.93
C GLU A 58 0.42 2.00 7.39
N PHE A 59 0.66 3.12 6.70
CA PHE A 59 1.99 3.51 6.22
C PHE A 59 2.92 3.91 7.39
N GLU A 60 2.45 4.73 8.33
CA GLU A 60 3.22 5.13 9.51
C GLU A 60 3.64 3.94 10.37
N HIS A 61 2.75 2.96 10.57
CA HIS A 61 3.05 1.71 11.29
C HIS A 61 4.14 0.86 10.62
N ASN A 62 4.45 1.15 9.37
CA ASN A 62 5.37 0.43 8.51
C ASN A 62 6.58 1.27 8.07
N LEU A 63 6.65 2.53 8.50
CA LEU A 63 7.67 3.49 8.06
C LEU A 63 9.10 3.04 8.36
N SER A 64 9.31 2.34 9.48
CA SER A 64 10.64 1.86 9.88
C SER A 64 11.21 0.79 8.93
N GLN A 65 10.36 0.11 8.15
CA GLN A 65 10.80 -0.97 7.27
C GLN A 65 11.66 -0.47 6.10
N GLN A 66 11.57 0.82 5.76
CA GLN A 66 12.31 1.43 4.65
C GLN A 66 13.83 1.22 4.71
N ILE A 67 14.40 1.02 5.91
CA ILE A 67 15.85 0.83 6.09
C ILE A 67 16.36 -0.51 5.54
N TYR A 68 15.47 -1.45 5.21
CA TYR A 68 15.81 -2.81 4.77
C TYR A 68 15.66 -3.05 3.26
N MET A 69 15.13 -2.06 2.54
CA MET A 69 14.87 -2.10 1.09
C MET A 69 15.69 -1.04 0.35
N SER A 70 15.80 -1.17 -0.97
CA SER A 70 16.39 -0.12 -1.79
C SER A 70 15.53 1.14 -1.82
N ASP A 71 16.17 2.29 -2.05
CA ASP A 71 15.49 3.56 -2.26
C ASP A 71 14.50 3.50 -3.44
N GLU A 72 14.84 2.74 -4.49
CA GLU A 72 13.96 2.53 -5.64
C GLU A 72 12.67 1.82 -5.23
N CYS A 73 12.77 0.71 -4.49
CA CYS A 73 11.62 0.00 -3.95
C CYS A 73 10.76 0.89 -3.07
N TRP A 74 11.41 1.61 -2.16
CA TRP A 74 10.72 2.49 -1.23
C TRP A 74 9.97 3.61 -1.96
N ASN A 75 10.58 4.20 -2.98
CA ASN A 75 9.94 5.22 -3.81
C ASN A 75 8.72 4.66 -4.57
N ILE A 76 8.80 3.43 -5.07
CA ILE A 76 7.66 2.76 -5.72
C ILE A 76 6.52 2.50 -4.73
N ILE A 77 6.82 2.08 -3.50
CA ILE A 77 5.81 1.90 -2.44
C ILE A 77 5.13 3.23 -2.10
N LYS A 78 5.89 4.30 -1.93
CA LYS A 78 5.34 5.65 -1.71
C LYS A 78 4.47 6.12 -2.88
N ALA A 79 4.91 5.87 -4.12
CA ALA A 79 4.15 6.20 -5.30
C ALA A 79 2.81 5.43 -5.35
N ALA A 80 2.81 4.13 -5.02
CA ALA A 80 1.60 3.33 -4.94
C ALA A 80 0.62 3.87 -3.89
N LYS A 81 1.10 4.14 -2.67
CA LYS A 81 0.30 4.79 -1.61
C LYS A 81 -0.35 6.09 -2.10
N ASN A 82 0.46 6.98 -2.65
CA ASN A 82 -0.02 8.29 -3.10
C ASN A 82 -1.03 8.16 -4.24
N ALA A 83 -0.78 7.28 -5.21
CA ALA A 83 -1.71 7.01 -6.30
C ALA A 83 -3.07 6.49 -5.79
N THR A 84 -3.07 5.59 -4.80
CA THR A 84 -4.29 5.11 -4.15
C THR A 84 -5.08 6.26 -3.50
N ILE A 85 -4.41 7.13 -2.75
CA ILE A 85 -5.05 8.32 -2.15
C ILE A 85 -5.62 9.25 -3.24
N GLN A 86 -4.89 9.45 -4.34
CA GLN A 86 -5.35 10.30 -5.43
C GLN A 86 -6.57 9.74 -6.16
N ILE A 87 -6.68 8.41 -6.28
CA ILE A 87 -7.89 7.76 -6.81
C ILE A 87 -9.09 8.08 -5.90
N ILE A 88 -8.93 7.89 -4.59
CA ILE A 88 -10.00 8.16 -3.61
C ILE A 88 -10.45 9.63 -3.70
N ARG A 89 -9.52 10.58 -3.66
CA ARG A 89 -9.82 12.02 -3.78
C ARG A 89 -10.51 12.37 -5.09
N LYS A 90 -10.02 11.82 -6.20
CA LYS A 90 -10.61 12.09 -7.53
C LYS A 90 -12.06 11.63 -7.60
N VAL A 91 -12.40 10.49 -7.00
CA VAL A 91 -13.78 10.00 -6.95
C VAL A 91 -14.60 10.81 -5.93
N GLY A 92 -14.01 11.22 -4.80
CA GLY A 92 -14.63 12.08 -3.79
C GLY A 92 -15.08 13.46 -4.31
N MET A 93 -14.44 13.96 -5.37
CA MET A 93 -14.85 15.18 -6.08
C MET A 93 -16.16 15.04 -6.88
N SER A 94 -16.70 13.83 -7.04
CA SER A 94 -17.98 13.62 -7.73
C SER A 94 -19.15 14.21 -6.92
N GLU A 95 -20.24 14.55 -7.61
CA GLU A 95 -21.52 15.02 -7.03
C GLU A 95 -22.29 13.91 -6.29
N THR A 96 -21.60 12.85 -5.85
CA THR A 96 -22.21 11.77 -5.07
C THR A 96 -22.82 12.29 -3.78
N ASP A 97 -23.95 11.72 -3.35
CA ASP A 97 -24.71 12.22 -2.19
C ASP A 97 -24.49 11.41 -0.90
N SER A 98 -23.81 10.25 -0.96
CA SER A 98 -23.66 9.36 0.20
C SER A 98 -22.34 8.59 0.25
N ALA A 99 -21.95 8.19 1.46
CA ALA A 99 -20.77 7.35 1.67
C ALA A 99 -20.84 5.99 0.96
N ASP A 100 -22.01 5.35 0.92
CA ASP A 100 -22.18 4.07 0.23
C ASP A 100 -22.06 4.21 -1.29
N LYS A 101 -22.58 5.29 -1.86
CA LYS A 101 -22.42 5.56 -3.28
C LYS A 101 -20.96 5.89 -3.62
N LEU A 102 -20.27 6.65 -2.75
CA LEU A 102 -18.83 6.92 -2.90
C LEU A 102 -18.02 5.63 -2.87
N ARG A 103 -18.33 4.70 -1.97
CA ARG A 103 -17.70 3.38 -1.91
C ARG A 103 -17.85 2.62 -3.23
N GLU A 104 -19.06 2.57 -3.78
CA GLU A 104 -19.35 1.89 -5.05
C GLU A 104 -18.55 2.52 -6.19
N ASP A 105 -18.53 3.85 -6.29
CA ASP A 105 -17.84 4.56 -7.35
C ASP A 105 -16.32 4.40 -7.25
N ILE A 106 -15.77 4.34 -6.03
CA ILE A 106 -14.35 4.04 -5.79
C ILE A 106 -14.01 2.63 -6.30
N LEU A 107 -14.86 1.64 -6.03
CA LEU A 107 -14.66 0.27 -6.54
C LEU A 107 -14.68 0.26 -8.07
N ASN A 108 -15.71 0.84 -8.68
CA ASN A 108 -15.89 0.89 -10.13
C ASN A 108 -14.71 1.57 -10.83
N ALA A 109 -14.19 2.66 -10.27
CA ALA A 109 -13.04 3.39 -10.82
C ALA A 109 -11.73 2.57 -10.88
N THR A 110 -11.66 1.44 -10.15
CA THR A 110 -10.48 0.58 -10.06
C THR A 110 -10.61 -0.78 -10.73
N MET A 111 -11.77 -1.13 -11.29
CA MET A 111 -11.99 -2.46 -11.88
C MET A 111 -11.17 -2.72 -13.16
N GLU A 112 -10.98 -1.70 -14.01
CA GLU A 112 -10.35 -1.87 -15.33
C GLU A 112 -8.86 -1.52 -15.36
N LYS A 113 -8.32 -0.99 -14.25
CA LYS A 113 -6.94 -0.49 -14.18
C LYS A 113 -6.10 -1.39 -13.30
N GLN A 114 -4.84 -1.60 -13.71
CA GLN A 114 -3.87 -2.23 -12.83
C GLN A 114 -3.72 -1.39 -11.56
N SER A 115 -3.99 -2.01 -10.41
CA SER A 115 -3.91 -1.35 -9.10
C SER A 115 -2.47 -0.86 -8.84
N PRO A 116 -2.28 0.37 -8.31
CA PRO A 116 -0.97 0.84 -7.87
C PRO A 116 -0.27 -0.14 -6.92
N SER A 117 -1.03 -0.78 -6.03
CA SER A 117 -0.52 -1.81 -5.13
C SER A 117 0.06 -3.02 -5.89
N ALA A 118 -0.61 -3.46 -6.96
CA ALA A 118 -0.16 -4.61 -7.75
C ALA A 118 1.18 -4.32 -8.44
N THR A 119 1.37 -3.10 -8.95
CA THR A 119 2.64 -2.65 -9.54
C THR A 119 3.76 -2.67 -8.51
N ALA A 120 3.53 -2.12 -7.30
CA ALA A 120 4.54 -2.12 -6.24
C ALA A 120 4.85 -3.54 -5.72
N LEU A 121 3.84 -4.41 -5.60
CA LEU A 121 4.03 -5.82 -5.22
C LEU A 121 4.89 -6.57 -6.24
N ALA A 122 4.69 -6.32 -7.54
CA ALA A 122 5.53 -6.90 -8.58
C ALA A 122 6.99 -6.46 -8.45
N TYR A 123 7.23 -5.20 -8.08
CA TYR A 123 8.58 -4.70 -7.83
C TYR A 123 9.22 -5.36 -6.58
N ILE A 124 8.48 -5.47 -5.46
CA ILE A 124 8.96 -6.18 -4.26
C ILE A 124 9.40 -7.61 -4.62
N LYS A 125 8.58 -8.34 -5.39
CA LYS A 125 8.92 -9.71 -5.84
C LYS A 125 10.20 -9.74 -6.68
N LYS A 126 10.37 -8.76 -7.56
CA LYS A 126 11.58 -8.63 -8.41
C LYS A 126 12.83 -8.40 -7.56
N GLU A 127 12.76 -7.51 -6.58
CA GLU A 127 13.88 -7.19 -5.70
C GLU A 127 14.26 -8.35 -4.78
N ILE A 128 13.28 -9.05 -4.19
CA ILE A 128 13.55 -10.28 -3.42
C ILE A 128 14.24 -11.32 -4.31
N SER A 129 13.76 -11.48 -5.55
CA SER A 129 14.36 -12.42 -6.50
C SER A 129 15.79 -12.05 -6.89
N SER A 130 16.14 -10.76 -6.97
CA SER A 130 17.52 -10.33 -7.25
C SER A 130 18.41 -10.53 -6.03
N LEU A 131 17.91 -10.27 -4.81
CA LEU A 131 18.61 -10.58 -3.56
C LEU A 131 19.00 -12.06 -3.48
N TRP A 132 18.12 -12.96 -3.94
CA TRP A 132 18.44 -14.39 -3.98
C TRP A 132 19.50 -14.79 -5.02
N LYS A 133 19.60 -14.08 -6.15
CA LYS A 133 20.59 -14.36 -7.19
C LYS A 133 21.99 -13.87 -6.85
N THR A 134 22.10 -12.91 -5.94
CA THR A 134 23.38 -12.39 -5.42
C THR A 134 23.92 -13.21 -4.25
N MET A 135 23.24 -14.30 -3.88
CA MET A 135 23.70 -15.30 -2.91
C MET A 135 24.61 -16.31 -3.57
#